data_AF-A0A0A9WK72-F1
#
_entry.id   AF-A0A0A9WK72-F1
#
_cell.length_a   1.000
_cell.length_b   1.000
_cell.length_c   1.000
_cell.angle_alpha   90.00
_cell.angle_beta   90.00
_cell.angle_gamma   90.00
#
_symmetry.space_group_name_H-M   'P 1'
#
loop_
_entity.id
_entity.type
_entity.pdbx_description
1 polymer ?
#
loop_
_entity_poly.entity_id
_entity_poly.type
_entity_poly.pdbx_seq_one_letter_code
_entity_poly.pdbx_strand_id
1 'polypeptide(L)'
;MEVKQTNSSLLLGTNMGFVLQYPLSKFKTVTPRFGEINSSLLITDIELCPHDSRCFLVGVSDGSLRLHSEMTSRPLKVFTVSNLLASGISSVRWSNFKPGLIITLDRDSNLLVWNLCESDLQPVVKMSFKATDERNEVLKRALTTSQIPPDRLEKLVKFMLPATGMQAGPRISRMDLSRDIRLPYLGIVVSGATVHVHRFSNEFAAKGADIKNRELNVLRKYLDLLHK
;
A
#
# COMPACT_ATOMS: atom_id res chain seq x y z
N MET A 1 10.96 11.35 -7.38
CA MET A 1 11.78 10.25 -7.93
C MET A 1 12.00 9.29 -6.76
N GLU A 2 11.44 8.09 -6.85
CA GLU A 2 11.52 7.07 -5.79
C GLU A 2 12.59 6.03 -6.16
N VAL A 3 13.35 5.57 -5.18
CA VAL A 3 14.42 4.57 -5.36
C VAL A 3 14.27 3.45 -4.35
N LYS A 4 14.31 2.20 -4.82
CA LYS A 4 14.40 1.02 -3.95
C LYS A 4 15.53 0.11 -4.39
N GLN A 5 16.21 -0.48 -3.43
CA GLN A 5 17.25 -1.48 -3.67
C GLN A 5 16.70 -2.87 -3.41
N THR A 6 16.82 -3.75 -4.41
CA THR A 6 16.66 -5.20 -4.25
C THR A 6 18.01 -5.84 -3.99
N ASN A 7 18.07 -7.15 -3.79
CA ASN A 7 19.32 -7.84 -3.52
C ASN A 7 20.32 -7.74 -4.69
N SER A 8 19.82 -7.55 -5.92
CA SER A 8 20.62 -7.62 -7.15
C SER A 8 20.56 -6.34 -7.98
N SER A 9 19.63 -5.42 -7.70
CA SER A 9 19.35 -4.27 -8.56
C SER A 9 18.88 -3.03 -7.78
N LEU A 10 19.00 -1.86 -8.38
CA LEU A 10 18.27 -0.65 -7.98
C LEU A 10 17.07 -0.45 -8.91
N LEU A 11 15.92 -0.15 -8.33
CA LEU A 11 14.69 0.23 -9.02
C LEU A 11 14.51 1.74 -8.87
N LEU A 12 14.33 2.42 -9.99
CA LEU A 12 14.17 3.87 -10.06
C LEU A 12 12.84 4.23 -10.74
N GLY A 13 11.93 4.82 -9.99
CA GLY A 13 10.66 5.32 -10.50
C GLY A 13 10.83 6.63 -11.25
N THR A 14 10.34 6.70 -12.49
CA THR A 14 10.45 7.89 -13.34
C THR A 14 9.14 8.67 -13.41
N ASN A 15 9.22 9.91 -13.91
CA ASN A 15 8.07 10.74 -14.28
C ASN A 15 7.55 10.47 -15.71
N MET A 16 8.03 9.39 -16.34
CA MET A 16 7.67 8.99 -17.71
C MET A 16 6.85 7.67 -17.72
N GLY A 17 6.32 7.29 -16.56
CA GLY A 17 5.40 6.17 -16.41
C GLY A 17 6.05 4.80 -16.31
N PHE A 18 7.37 4.74 -16.15
CA PHE A 18 8.09 3.49 -16.00
C PHE A 18 9.11 3.47 -14.86
N VAL A 19 9.49 2.25 -14.46
CA VAL A 19 10.57 1.98 -13.52
C VAL A 19 11.78 1.45 -14.29
N LEU A 20 12.93 2.07 -14.05
CA LEU A 20 14.23 1.62 -14.54
C LEU A 20 14.85 0.63 -13.56
N GLN A 21 15.41 -0.46 -14.09
CA GLN A 21 16.19 -1.41 -13.29
C GLN A 21 17.68 -1.28 -13.62
N TYR A 22 18.48 -1.14 -12.57
CA TYR A 22 19.94 -1.07 -12.63
C TYR A 22 20.54 -2.28 -11.91
N PRO A 23 21.03 -3.29 -12.62
CA PRO A 23 21.71 -4.43 -11.99
C PRO A 23 22.98 -3.98 -11.26
N LEU A 24 23.11 -4.31 -9.98
CA LEU A 24 24.28 -3.98 -9.15
C LEU A 24 25.55 -4.70 -9.63
N SER A 25 25.40 -5.86 -10.27
CA SER A 25 26.52 -6.62 -10.83
C SER A 25 27.05 -6.02 -12.15
N LYS A 26 26.23 -5.21 -12.85
CA LYS A 26 26.50 -4.69 -14.19
C LYS A 26 25.97 -3.26 -14.31
N PHE A 27 26.58 -2.34 -13.56
CA PHE A 27 26.26 -0.89 -13.54
C PHE A 27 26.22 -0.16 -14.89
N LYS A 28 26.52 -0.85 -16.01
CA LYS A 28 26.57 -0.27 -17.36
C LYS A 28 25.29 -0.46 -18.19
N THR A 29 24.39 -1.36 -17.81
CA THR A 29 23.16 -1.63 -18.58
C THR A 29 21.92 -1.22 -17.80
N VAL A 30 21.27 -0.15 -18.26
CA VAL A 30 19.95 0.28 -17.77
C VAL A 30 18.90 -0.38 -18.64
N THR A 31 17.93 -1.08 -18.04
CA THR A 31 16.81 -1.62 -18.79
C THR A 31 15.53 -0.92 -18.36
N PRO A 32 14.81 -0.21 -19.26
CA PRO A 32 13.44 0.20 -19.00
C PRO A 32 12.61 -1.06 -18.93
N ARG A 33 12.24 -1.43 -17.71
CA ARG A 33 11.63 -2.72 -17.48
C ARG A 33 10.14 -2.61 -17.37
N PHE A 34 9.60 -1.63 -16.67
CA PHE A 34 8.23 -1.74 -16.20
C PHE A 34 7.42 -0.48 -16.47
N GLY A 35 6.37 -0.53 -17.28
CA GLY A 35 5.48 0.60 -17.56
C GLY A 35 5.35 0.93 -19.04
N GLU A 36 4.34 1.75 -19.37
CA GLU A 36 4.15 2.22 -20.74
C GLU A 36 5.08 3.41 -20.99
N ILE A 37 6.10 3.14 -21.81
CA ILE A 37 7.00 4.17 -22.35
C ILE A 37 6.12 5.20 -23.09
N ASN A 38 6.27 6.47 -22.73
CA ASN A 38 5.49 7.63 -23.23
C ASN A 38 4.14 7.89 -22.57
N SER A 39 3.86 7.31 -21.39
CA SER A 39 2.75 7.79 -20.58
C SER A 39 3.19 9.01 -19.74
N SER A 40 2.36 10.05 -19.66
CA SER A 40 2.57 11.22 -18.78
C SER A 40 2.36 10.89 -17.29
N LEU A 41 2.43 9.61 -16.94
CA LEU A 41 2.16 9.10 -15.61
C LEU A 41 3.43 9.16 -14.75
N LEU A 42 3.29 9.57 -13.50
CA LEU A 42 4.41 9.62 -12.56
C LEU A 42 4.39 8.36 -11.68
N ILE A 43 5.55 7.70 -11.56
CA ILE A 43 5.78 6.72 -10.51
C ILE A 43 5.96 7.46 -9.18
N THR A 44 5.05 7.23 -8.23
CA THR A 44 4.99 7.98 -6.97
C THR A 44 5.56 7.23 -5.78
N ASP A 45 5.48 5.90 -5.77
CA ASP A 45 6.10 5.05 -4.75
C ASP A 45 6.46 3.68 -5.35
N ILE A 46 7.44 3.01 -4.77
CA ILE A 46 7.83 1.63 -5.10
C ILE A 46 7.92 0.88 -3.80
N GLU A 47 7.28 -0.29 -3.69
CA GLU A 47 7.33 -1.08 -2.47
C GLU A 47 7.68 -2.53 -2.80
N LEU A 48 8.77 -3.05 -2.24
CA LEU A 48 9.20 -4.43 -2.49
C LEU A 48 8.27 -5.41 -1.79
N CYS A 49 7.99 -6.55 -2.41
CA CYS A 49 7.30 -7.63 -1.73
C CYS A 49 8.25 -8.27 -0.71
N PRO A 50 7.92 -8.29 0.60
CA PRO A 50 8.78 -8.89 1.59
C PRO A 50 8.72 -10.43 1.61
N HIS A 51 7.81 -11.02 0.84
CA HIS A 51 7.54 -12.46 0.82
C HIS A 51 8.00 -13.17 -0.46
N ASP A 52 8.33 -12.39 -1.50
CA ASP A 52 8.84 -12.84 -2.79
C ASP A 52 9.69 -11.75 -3.43
N SER A 53 11.02 -11.95 -3.47
CA SER A 53 11.97 -10.95 -3.99
C SER A 53 11.80 -10.65 -5.47
N ARG A 54 11.04 -11.46 -6.22
CA ARG A 54 10.74 -11.21 -7.63
C ARG A 54 9.71 -10.10 -7.81
N CYS A 55 8.89 -9.83 -6.80
CA CYS A 55 7.71 -8.99 -6.92
C CYS A 55 7.88 -7.64 -6.21
N PHE A 56 7.27 -6.60 -6.78
CA PHE A 56 7.18 -5.28 -6.15
C PHE A 56 5.93 -4.54 -6.64
N LEU A 57 5.46 -3.61 -5.82
CA LEU A 57 4.36 -2.73 -6.12
C LEU A 57 4.86 -1.37 -6.59
N VAL A 58 4.07 -0.75 -7.44
CA VAL A 58 4.30 0.58 -7.96
C VAL A 58 3.03 1.40 -7.77
N GLY A 59 3.16 2.51 -7.05
CA GLY A 59 2.13 3.53 -6.97
C GLY A 59 2.27 4.50 -8.14
N VAL A 60 1.14 4.86 -8.75
CA VAL A 60 1.11 5.75 -9.92
C VAL A 60 0.22 6.96 -9.67
N SER A 61 0.53 8.07 -10.33
CA SER A 61 -0.20 9.33 -10.20
C SER A 61 -1.64 9.33 -10.72
N ASP A 62 -2.03 8.32 -11.50
CA ASP A 62 -3.42 8.09 -11.92
C ASP A 62 -4.27 7.38 -10.85
N GLY A 63 -3.67 7.02 -9.72
CA GLY A 63 -4.34 6.28 -8.65
C GLY A 63 -4.25 4.77 -8.77
N SER A 64 -3.68 4.24 -9.86
CA SER A 64 -3.50 2.80 -10.03
C SER A 64 -2.35 2.28 -9.16
N LEU A 65 -2.61 1.16 -8.49
CA LEU A 65 -1.58 0.33 -7.86
C LEU A 65 -1.23 -0.77 -8.86
N ARG A 66 0.05 -1.00 -9.12
CA ARG A 66 0.50 -1.98 -10.11
C ARG A 66 1.46 -2.97 -9.46
N LEU A 67 1.16 -4.26 -9.55
CA LEU A 67 2.07 -5.33 -9.17
C LEU A 67 2.94 -5.69 -10.36
N HIS A 68 4.25 -5.68 -10.17
CA HIS A 68 5.24 -6.01 -11.15
C HIS A 68 6.13 -7.16 -10.67
N SER A 69 6.77 -7.81 -11.63
CA SER A 69 7.80 -8.81 -11.40
C SER A 69 9.09 -8.38 -12.08
N GLU A 70 10.24 -8.61 -11.45
CA GLU A 70 11.56 -8.39 -12.06
C GLU A 70 11.73 -9.16 -13.39
N MET A 71 10.90 -10.18 -13.63
CA MET A 71 10.98 -11.07 -14.80
C MET A 71 10.20 -10.57 -16.02
N THR A 72 9.23 -9.66 -15.87
CA THR A 72 8.26 -9.32 -16.93
C THR A 72 8.11 -7.82 -17.12
N SER A 73 8.08 -7.33 -18.36
CA SER A 73 8.02 -5.88 -18.58
C SER A 73 6.65 -5.23 -18.31
N ARG A 74 5.58 -6.01 -18.37
CA ARG A 74 4.22 -5.56 -18.07
C ARG A 74 3.88 -5.79 -16.60
N PRO A 75 2.96 -5.00 -16.01
CA PRO A 75 2.43 -5.32 -14.70
C PRO A 75 1.77 -6.70 -14.73
N LEU A 76 2.03 -7.51 -13.70
CA LEU A 76 1.33 -8.77 -13.44
C LEU A 76 -0.14 -8.52 -13.12
N LYS A 77 -0.44 -7.43 -12.41
CA LYS A 77 -1.79 -7.02 -12.04
C LYS A 77 -1.85 -5.49 -11.90
N VAL A 78 -2.95 -4.91 -12.38
CA VAL A 78 -3.31 -3.52 -12.10
C VAL A 78 -4.53 -3.52 -11.20
N PHE A 79 -4.40 -2.89 -10.03
CA PHE A 79 -5.50 -2.69 -9.10
C PHE A 79 -6.03 -1.29 -9.29
N THR A 80 -7.31 -1.19 -9.64
CA THR A 80 -8.04 0.06 -9.78
C THR A 80 -9.29 0.02 -8.92
N VAL A 81 -9.61 1.15 -8.30
CA VAL A 81 -10.86 1.32 -7.56
C VAL A 81 -11.50 2.59 -8.09
N SER A 82 -12.65 2.45 -8.76
CA SER A 82 -13.38 3.57 -9.34
C SER A 82 -13.58 4.69 -8.30
N ASN A 83 -13.17 5.91 -8.66
CA ASN A 83 -13.28 7.15 -7.87
C ASN A 83 -12.44 7.25 -6.58
N LEU A 84 -11.76 6.18 -6.14
CA LEU A 84 -10.87 6.19 -4.97
C LEU A 84 -9.42 6.18 -5.44
N LEU A 85 -8.55 6.92 -4.74
CA LEU A 85 -7.16 7.18 -5.16
C LEU A 85 -7.02 8.03 -6.43
N ALA A 86 -8.09 8.65 -6.93
CA ALA A 86 -8.06 9.47 -8.15
C ALA A 86 -7.11 10.68 -8.06
N SER A 87 -6.78 11.12 -6.84
CA SER A 87 -5.77 12.16 -6.59
C SER A 87 -4.32 11.67 -6.80
N GLY A 88 -4.14 10.39 -7.13
CA GLY A 88 -2.85 9.73 -7.33
C GLY A 88 -2.30 9.14 -6.04
N ILE A 89 -1.71 7.95 -6.13
CA ILE A 89 -1.09 7.29 -4.98
C ILE A 89 0.07 8.16 -4.45
N SER A 90 0.15 8.32 -3.14
CA SER A 90 1.21 9.02 -2.43
C SER A 90 2.11 8.09 -1.63
N SER A 91 1.60 6.93 -1.20
CA SER A 91 2.41 5.89 -0.54
C SER A 91 1.81 4.49 -0.67
N VAL A 92 2.67 3.48 -0.75
CA VAL A 92 2.33 2.05 -0.77
C VAL A 92 3.18 1.31 0.26
N ARG A 93 2.58 0.48 1.11
CA ARG A 93 3.30 -0.37 2.06
C ARG A 93 2.81 -1.82 2.01
N TRP A 94 3.74 -2.77 2.00
CA TRP A 94 3.44 -4.19 2.01
C TRP A 94 3.89 -4.78 3.34
N SER A 95 2.97 -5.44 4.06
CA SER A 95 3.24 -5.92 5.41
C SER A 95 4.23 -7.08 5.46
N ASN A 96 5.21 -7.00 6.37
CA ASN A 96 6.09 -8.12 6.74
C ASN A 96 5.40 -9.16 7.64
N PHE A 97 4.34 -8.76 8.35
CA PHE A 97 3.70 -9.57 9.39
C PHE A 97 2.40 -10.23 8.92
N LYS A 98 1.80 -9.76 7.82
CA LYS A 98 0.63 -10.36 7.18
C LYS A 98 0.84 -10.42 5.66
N PRO A 99 1.15 -11.59 5.07
CA PRO A 99 1.63 -11.68 3.69
C PRO A 99 0.79 -10.99 2.63
N GLY A 100 -0.54 -11.16 2.66
CA GLY A 100 -1.43 -10.56 1.67
C GLY A 100 -1.73 -9.08 1.90
N LEU A 101 -1.29 -8.48 3.01
CA LEU A 101 -1.73 -7.15 3.44
C LEU A 101 -0.92 -6.05 2.77
N ILE A 102 -1.61 -5.21 2.00
CA ILE A 102 -1.05 -4.02 1.36
C ILE A 102 -1.89 -2.82 1.78
N ILE A 103 -1.22 -1.69 2.04
CA ILE A 103 -1.89 -0.43 2.37
C ILE A 103 -1.46 0.63 1.37
N THR A 104 -2.43 1.33 0.79
CA THR A 104 -2.21 2.45 -0.13
C THR A 104 -2.80 3.72 0.45
N LEU A 105 -2.10 4.84 0.26
CA LEU A 105 -2.54 6.18 0.62
C LEU A 105 -2.49 7.06 -0.64
N ASP A 106 -3.49 7.91 -0.88
CA ASP A 106 -3.45 8.94 -1.93
C ASP A 106 -3.12 10.34 -1.39
N ARG A 107 -3.20 11.36 -2.24
CA ARG A 107 -2.88 12.75 -1.87
C ARG A 107 -3.98 13.44 -1.07
N ASP A 108 -5.19 12.88 -1.09
CA ASP A 108 -6.39 13.36 -0.41
C ASP A 108 -6.66 12.60 0.90
N SER A 109 -5.68 11.82 1.37
CA SER A 109 -5.78 11.01 2.60
C SER A 109 -6.86 9.93 2.51
N ASN A 110 -7.07 9.35 1.33
CA ASN A 110 -7.80 8.10 1.19
C ASN A 110 -6.84 6.93 1.40
N LEU A 111 -7.18 6.07 2.36
CA LEU A 111 -6.42 4.88 2.72
C LEU A 111 -7.21 3.64 2.32
N LEU A 112 -6.62 2.80 1.48
CA LEU A 112 -7.18 1.49 1.12
C LEU A 112 -6.31 0.38 1.67
N VAL A 113 -6.95 -0.65 2.22
CA VAL A 113 -6.26 -1.87 2.67
C VAL A 113 -6.70 -3.01 1.78
N TRP A 114 -5.73 -3.70 1.20
CA TRP A 114 -5.92 -4.88 0.38
C TRP A 114 -5.48 -6.11 1.16
N ASN A 115 -6.17 -7.24 0.94
CA ASN A 115 -5.69 -8.54 1.39
C ASN A 115 -5.71 -9.52 0.21
N LEU A 116 -4.56 -9.71 -0.44
CA LEU A 116 -4.43 -10.58 -1.61
C LEU A 116 -4.70 -12.06 -1.31
N CYS A 117 -4.66 -12.47 -0.02
CA CYS A 117 -5.05 -13.82 0.38
C CYS A 117 -6.58 -14.01 0.48
N GLU A 118 -7.35 -12.91 0.47
CA GLU A 118 -8.82 -12.93 0.48
C GLU A 118 -9.39 -12.56 -0.88
N SER A 119 -8.95 -11.44 -1.47
CA SER A 119 -9.43 -10.93 -2.75
C SER A 119 -8.48 -9.90 -3.34
N ASP A 120 -8.25 -9.99 -4.66
CA ASP A 120 -7.51 -9.02 -5.46
C ASP A 120 -8.43 -8.06 -6.25
N LEU A 121 -9.75 -8.23 -6.14
CA LEU A 121 -10.75 -7.46 -6.90
C LEU A 121 -11.08 -6.12 -6.25
N GLN A 122 -11.07 -6.06 -4.92
CA GLN A 122 -11.40 -4.86 -4.17
C GLN A 122 -10.65 -4.79 -2.83
N PRO A 123 -10.42 -3.59 -2.28
CA PRO A 123 -9.90 -3.42 -0.94
C PRO A 123 -10.87 -3.98 0.11
N VAL A 124 -10.31 -4.57 1.17
CA VAL A 124 -11.04 -5.03 2.36
C VAL A 124 -11.40 -3.88 3.31
N VAL A 125 -10.61 -2.79 3.28
CA VAL A 125 -10.90 -1.53 3.99
C VAL A 125 -10.81 -0.38 3.00
N LYS A 126 -11.75 0.56 3.12
CA LYS A 126 -11.71 1.86 2.46
C LYS A 126 -11.94 2.94 3.52
N MET A 127 -10.99 3.85 3.68
CA MET A 127 -11.10 4.98 4.60
C MET A 127 -10.79 6.27 3.83
N SER A 128 -11.52 7.32 4.13
CA SER A 128 -11.31 8.66 3.58
C SER A 128 -11.23 9.63 4.76
N PHE A 129 -10.18 10.43 4.81
CA PHE A 129 -9.98 11.44 5.83
C PHE A 129 -10.08 12.82 5.16
N LYS A 130 -11.30 13.33 4.95
CA LYS A 130 -11.49 14.65 4.33
C LYS A 130 -11.36 15.78 5.34
N ALA A 131 -10.99 16.94 4.83
CA ALA A 131 -10.76 18.15 5.63
C ALA A 131 -11.99 18.62 6.45
N THR A 132 -13.20 18.25 6.02
CA THR A 132 -14.48 18.62 6.64
C THR A 132 -15.14 17.49 7.40
N ASP A 133 -14.56 16.29 7.41
CA ASP A 133 -15.25 15.14 8.00
C ASP A 133 -15.10 15.14 9.53
N GLU A 134 -16.23 15.29 10.22
CA GLU A 134 -16.30 14.98 11.64
C GLU A 134 -16.05 13.49 11.86
N ARG A 135 -15.30 13.17 12.93
CA ARG A 135 -14.90 11.82 13.34
C ARG A 135 -16.03 10.80 13.25
N ASN A 136 -17.24 11.18 13.66
CA ASN A 136 -18.41 10.31 13.70
C ASN A 136 -18.98 10.00 12.30
N GLU A 137 -18.82 10.89 11.32
CA GLU A 137 -19.30 10.70 9.96
C GLU A 137 -18.36 9.82 9.13
N VAL A 138 -17.04 9.94 9.32
CA VAL A 138 -16.08 8.95 8.77
C VAL A 138 -16.36 7.57 9.33
N LEU A 139 -16.66 7.50 10.64
CA LEU A 139 -16.94 6.25 11.32
C LEU A 139 -18.19 5.59 10.74
N LYS A 140 -19.31 6.33 10.61
CA LYS A 140 -20.53 5.83 9.97
C LYS A 140 -20.28 5.32 8.55
N ARG A 141 -19.54 6.07 7.71
CA ARG A 141 -19.25 5.70 6.31
C ARG A 141 -18.37 4.46 6.21
N ALA A 142 -17.30 4.38 7.01
CA ALA A 142 -16.37 3.26 7.00
C ALA A 142 -17.07 1.97 7.48
N LEU A 143 -18.00 2.10 8.44
CA LEU A 143 -18.87 1.02 8.91
C LEU A 143 -19.89 0.56 7.87
N THR A 144 -20.38 1.44 7.00
CA THR A 144 -21.37 1.07 5.95
C THR A 144 -20.72 0.43 4.72
N THR A 145 -19.43 0.66 4.47
CA THR A 145 -18.75 0.25 3.23
C THR A 145 -17.74 -0.88 3.39
N SER A 146 -17.44 -1.29 4.62
CA SER A 146 -16.45 -2.33 4.90
C SER A 146 -17.10 -3.62 5.41
N GLN A 147 -16.55 -4.76 4.99
CA GLN A 147 -16.94 -6.10 5.49
C GLN A 147 -16.29 -6.44 6.84
N ILE A 148 -15.58 -5.49 7.46
CA ILE A 148 -14.88 -5.67 8.74
C ILE A 148 -15.85 -5.43 9.90
N PRO A 149 -15.73 -6.18 11.01
CA PRO A 149 -16.55 -5.98 12.19
C PRO A 149 -16.59 -4.52 12.68
N PRO A 150 -17.77 -3.98 13.03
CA PRO A 150 -17.97 -2.57 13.36
C PRO A 150 -17.05 -2.00 14.45
N ASP A 151 -16.83 -2.78 15.49
CA ASP A 151 -15.98 -2.45 16.64
C ASP A 151 -14.50 -2.21 16.26
N ARG A 152 -14.05 -2.79 15.15
CA ARG A 152 -12.67 -2.70 14.66
C ARG A 152 -12.41 -1.46 13.81
N LEU A 153 -13.35 -1.13 12.93
CA LEU A 153 -13.33 0.12 12.17
C LEU A 153 -13.44 1.33 13.11
N GLU A 154 -14.26 1.21 14.15
CA GLU A 154 -14.44 2.26 15.14
C GLU A 154 -13.14 2.62 15.87
N LYS A 155 -12.34 1.64 16.27
CA LYS A 155 -11.02 1.89 16.90
C LYS A 155 -10.02 2.55 15.95
N LEU A 156 -10.00 2.11 14.68
CA LEU A 156 -9.09 2.62 13.66
C LEU A 156 -9.44 4.08 13.29
N VAL A 157 -10.72 4.38 13.06
CA VAL A 157 -11.20 5.74 12.73
C VAL A 157 -11.07 6.67 13.94
N LYS A 158 -11.37 6.19 15.16
CA LYS A 158 -11.21 6.98 16.39
C LYS A 158 -9.75 7.43 16.60
N PHE A 159 -8.78 6.68 16.12
CA PHE A 159 -7.36 6.99 16.27
C PHE A 159 -6.86 8.02 15.25
N MET A 160 -7.34 7.93 14.02
CA MET A 160 -6.86 8.74 12.88
C MET A 160 -7.42 10.17 12.89
N LEU A 161 -8.46 10.44 13.69
CA LEU A 161 -9.14 11.74 13.75
C LEU A 161 -9.21 12.23 15.21
N PRO A 162 -8.55 13.36 15.56
CA PRO A 162 -8.65 13.95 16.89
C PRO A 162 -10.07 14.42 17.21
N ALA A 163 -10.39 14.53 18.51
CA ALA A 163 -11.76 14.79 18.98
C ALA A 163 -12.28 16.21 18.63
N THR A 164 -11.42 17.20 18.38
CA THR A 164 -11.82 18.58 18.07
C THR A 164 -10.67 19.38 17.43
N GLY A 165 -11.01 20.30 16.50
CA GLY A 165 -10.26 21.56 16.33
C GLY A 165 -9.22 21.70 15.21
N MET A 166 -9.44 21.19 13.99
CA MET A 166 -8.61 21.60 12.84
C MET A 166 -9.45 22.39 11.81
N GLN A 167 -9.05 23.64 11.52
CA GLN A 167 -9.69 24.49 10.50
C GLN A 167 -9.39 24.07 9.05
N ALA A 168 -8.39 23.21 8.85
CA ALA A 168 -8.17 22.44 7.63
C ALA A 168 -7.96 20.99 8.08
N GLY A 169 -8.88 20.08 7.78
CA GLY A 169 -8.82 18.76 8.39
C GLY A 169 -7.58 17.93 8.03
N PRO A 170 -7.38 16.83 8.77
CA PRO A 170 -6.09 16.16 8.87
C PRO A 170 -5.66 15.55 7.55
N ARG A 171 -4.59 16.07 6.95
CA ARG A 171 -3.97 15.49 5.76
C ARG A 171 -2.84 14.53 6.14
N ILE A 172 -2.97 13.26 5.79
CA ILE A 172 -1.90 12.29 6.00
C ILE A 172 -0.81 12.55 4.95
N SER A 173 0.39 12.88 5.43
CA SER A 173 1.53 13.20 4.59
C SER A 173 2.46 12.00 4.36
N ARG A 174 2.52 11.09 5.34
CA ARG A 174 3.35 9.89 5.33
C ARG A 174 2.67 8.75 6.07
N MET A 175 3.01 7.54 5.64
CA MET A 175 2.59 6.29 6.25
C MET A 175 3.77 5.32 6.24
N ASP A 176 3.90 4.52 7.30
CA ASP A 176 4.84 3.40 7.33
C ASP A 176 4.31 2.22 8.14
N LEU A 177 4.78 1.03 7.79
CA LEU A 177 4.46 -0.22 8.48
C LEU A 177 5.65 -0.71 9.28
N SER A 178 5.37 -1.29 10.44
CA SER A 178 6.40 -2.01 11.19
C SER A 178 7.03 -3.11 10.36
N ARG A 179 8.36 -3.14 10.39
CA ARG A 179 9.14 -4.23 9.82
C ARG A 179 9.33 -5.39 10.79
N ASP A 180 9.11 -5.15 12.09
CA ASP A 180 9.19 -6.19 13.13
C ASP A 180 7.85 -6.91 13.23
N ILE A 181 7.87 -8.19 12.88
CA ILE A 181 6.67 -9.03 12.88
C ILE A 181 6.07 -9.25 14.27
N ARG A 182 6.86 -9.04 15.33
CA ARG A 182 6.43 -9.19 16.73
C ARG A 182 5.65 -7.97 17.22
N LEU A 183 5.85 -6.82 16.56
CA LEU A 183 5.26 -5.54 16.92
C LEU A 183 4.61 -4.92 15.67
N PRO A 184 3.47 -5.43 15.22
CA PRO A 184 2.80 -4.89 14.05
C PRO A 184 2.20 -3.52 14.39
N TYR A 185 2.72 -2.46 13.79
CA TYR A 185 2.17 -1.10 13.90
C TYR A 185 2.09 -0.41 12.55
N LEU A 186 1.14 0.51 12.44
CA LEU A 186 0.98 1.49 11.37
C LEU A 186 1.34 2.87 11.95
N GLY A 187 2.40 3.47 11.45
CA GLY A 187 2.72 4.88 11.72
C GLY A 187 2.11 5.75 10.62
N ILE A 188 1.45 6.85 11.00
CA ILE A 188 1.05 7.90 10.07
C ILE A 188 1.48 9.27 10.58
N VAL A 189 1.77 10.18 9.66
CA VAL A 189 2.08 11.57 9.96
C VAL A 189 0.99 12.46 9.39
N VAL A 190 0.31 13.20 10.27
CA VAL A 190 -0.77 14.12 9.91
C VAL A 190 -0.22 15.54 9.78
N SER A 191 -0.75 16.31 8.82
CA SER A 191 -0.42 17.71 8.60
C SER A 191 -0.54 18.51 9.90
N GLY A 192 0.53 19.19 10.30
CA GLY A 192 0.71 19.73 11.66
C GLY A 192 1.76 18.99 12.49
N ALA A 193 2.56 18.12 11.86
CA ALA A 193 3.71 17.41 12.45
C ALA A 193 3.37 16.45 13.61
N THR A 194 2.11 16.03 13.72
CA THR A 194 1.71 14.99 14.69
C THR A 194 1.94 13.61 14.10
N VAL A 195 2.71 12.79 14.82
CA VAL A 195 2.94 11.40 14.48
C VAL A 195 1.98 10.54 15.30
N HIS A 196 1.15 9.76 14.62
CA HIS A 196 0.27 8.79 15.24
C HIS A 196 0.81 7.39 14.96
N VAL A 197 1.14 6.63 16.00
CA VAL A 197 1.53 5.21 15.89
C VAL A 197 0.41 4.33 16.41
N HIS A 198 -0.18 3.52 15.54
CA HIS A 198 -1.20 2.54 15.90
C HIS A 198 -0.59 1.16 15.90
N ARG A 199 -0.60 0.47 17.04
CA ARG A 199 -0.37 -0.98 17.03
C ARG A 199 -1.59 -1.63 16.38
N PHE A 200 -1.38 -2.40 15.32
CA PHE A 200 -2.46 -3.24 14.79
C PHE A 200 -3.00 -4.10 15.93
N SER A 201 -4.32 -4.19 16.05
CA SER A 201 -4.92 -5.19 16.93
C SER A 201 -4.33 -6.56 16.57
N ASN A 202 -4.23 -7.47 17.54
CA ASN A 202 -3.69 -8.84 17.38
C ASN A 202 -4.41 -9.70 16.31
N GLU A 203 -5.29 -9.10 15.52
CA GLU A 203 -6.23 -9.68 14.59
C GLU A 203 -5.79 -9.46 13.13
N PHE A 204 -4.94 -8.45 12.87
CA PHE A 204 -4.22 -8.28 11.59
C PHE A 204 -2.80 -8.87 11.62
N ALA A 205 -2.36 -9.37 12.78
CA ALA A 205 -1.17 -10.19 12.90
C ALA A 205 -1.60 -11.65 12.75
N ALA A 206 -0.98 -12.42 11.85
CA ALA A 206 -1.22 -13.86 11.81
C ALA A 206 -0.89 -14.46 13.20
N LYS A 207 -1.89 -15.03 13.87
CA LYS A 207 -1.70 -15.64 15.19
C LYS A 207 -1.02 -17.01 15.02
N GLY A 208 0.25 -17.08 15.41
CA GLY A 208 1.02 -18.32 15.35
C GLY A 208 1.67 -18.58 13.98
N ALA A 209 2.79 -19.30 14.00
CA ALA A 209 3.59 -19.59 12.81
C ALA A 209 2.77 -20.29 11.72
N ASP A 210 1.83 -21.16 12.09
CA ASP A 210 1.03 -21.96 11.15
C ASP A 210 0.06 -21.12 10.31
N ILE A 211 -0.62 -20.15 10.91
CA ILE A 211 -1.52 -19.25 10.17
C ILE A 211 -0.72 -18.40 9.19
N LYS A 212 0.44 -17.90 9.62
CA LYS A 212 1.34 -17.13 8.75
C LYS A 212 1.85 -17.98 7.59
N ASN A 213 2.26 -19.21 7.85
CA ASN A 213 2.73 -20.14 6.82
C ASN A 213 1.62 -20.47 5.82
N ARG A 214 0.38 -20.65 6.29
CA ARG A 214 -0.78 -20.85 5.42
C ARG A 214 -1.03 -19.64 4.52
N GLU A 215 -1.09 -18.43 5.08
CA GLU A 215 -1.28 -17.21 4.29
C GLU A 215 -0.14 -16.98 3.29
N LEU A 216 1.10 -17.25 3.71
CA LEU A 216 2.27 -17.15 2.84
C LEU A 216 2.18 -18.13 1.67
N ASN A 217 1.73 -19.36 1.92
CA ASN A 217 1.53 -20.36 0.86
C ASN A 217 0.41 -19.95 -0.11
N VAL A 218 -0.68 -19.36 0.40
CA VAL A 218 -1.74 -18.80 -0.44
C VAL A 218 -1.21 -17.67 -1.32
N LEU A 219 -0.49 -16.71 -0.73
CA LEU A 219 0.11 -15.60 -1.47
C LEU A 219 1.06 -16.10 -2.55
N ARG A 220 1.98 -17.03 -2.23
CA ARG A 220 2.94 -17.57 -3.21
C ARG A 220 2.24 -18.22 -4.39
N LYS A 221 1.23 -19.07 -4.12
CA LYS A 221 0.42 -19.69 -5.18
C LYS A 221 -0.26 -18.64 -6.06
N TYR A 222 -0.80 -17.58 -5.47
CA TYR A 222 -1.40 -16.47 -6.21
C TYR A 222 -0.37 -15.75 -7.08
N LEU A 223 0.79 -15.38 -6.53
CA LEU A 223 1.85 -14.72 -7.28
C LEU A 223 2.38 -15.61 -8.41
N ASP A 224 2.59 -16.91 -8.17
CA ASP A 224 3.01 -17.86 -9.19
C ASP A 224 1.96 -18.03 -10.30
N LEU A 225 0.67 -17.93 -9.98
CA LEU A 225 -0.40 -17.94 -10.97
C LEU A 225 -0.31 -16.73 -11.91
N LEU A 226 0.01 -15.54 -11.38
CA LEU A 226 0.15 -14.32 -12.18
C LEU A 226 1.36 -14.33 -13.12
N HIS A 227 2.36 -15.17 -12.87
CA HIS A 227 3.54 -15.30 -13.72
C HIS A 227 3.34 -16.24 -14.92
N LYS A 228 2.22 -16.98 -14.98
CA LYS A 228 1.88 -17.87 -16.09
C LYS A 228 1.23 -17.09 -17.23
#